data_AF-A0A536W864-F1
#
_entry.id   AF-A0A536W864-F1
#
_cell.length_a   1.000
_cell.length_b   1.000
_cell.length_c   1.000
_cell.angle_alpha   90.00
_cell.angle_beta   90.00
_cell.angle_gamma   90.00
#
_symmetry.space_group_name_H-M   'P 1'
#
loop_
_entity.id
_entity.type
_entity.pdbx_description
1 polymer ?
#
loop_
_entity_poly.entity_id
_entity_poly.type
_entity_poly.pdbx_seq_one_letter_code
_entity_poly.pdbx_strand_id
1 'polypeptide(L)'
;MDFQIADVAAIPHMRAGKLRALAVTTARPSALVPGVPSVAESGVPGFDVPSATGILAPAGTPREVVAKINSAINRALATGEVRQRLNAQGFEPAPETPEEFAAFLASEVRKYARVIQEAGVRID
;
A
#
# COMPACT_ATOMS: atom_id res chain seq x y z
N MET A 1 -3.83 21.17 -13.14
CA MET A 1 -3.15 20.63 -11.96
C MET A 1 -1.85 20.04 -12.47
N ASP A 2 -0.71 20.65 -12.10
CA ASP A 2 0.58 20.37 -12.75
C ASP A 2 1.29 19.13 -12.18
N PHE A 3 0.89 18.69 -10.99
CA PHE A 3 1.33 17.44 -10.38
C PHE A 3 0.23 16.90 -9.44
N GLN A 4 0.27 15.61 -9.15
CA GLN A 4 -0.64 14.96 -8.20
C GLN A 4 0.08 13.82 -7.48
N ILE A 5 -0.35 13.54 -6.24
CA ILE A 5 -0.08 12.26 -5.57
C ILE A 5 -1.29 11.38 -5.88
N ALA A 6 -1.07 10.28 -6.59
CA ALA A 6 -2.12 9.39 -7.05
C ALA A 6 -1.77 7.95 -6.73
N ASP A 7 -2.81 7.15 -6.51
CA ASP A 7 -2.66 5.71 -6.28
C ASP A 7 -2.46 4.94 -7.61
N VAL A 8 -2.51 3.61 -7.57
CA VAL A 8 -2.29 2.68 -8.69
C VAL A 8 -3.01 3.04 -10.00
N ALA A 9 -4.12 3.78 -9.92
CA ALA A 9 -4.87 4.30 -11.07
C ALA A 9 -4.03 5.18 -12.01
N ALA A 10 -2.92 5.77 -11.56
CA ALA A 10 -2.03 6.55 -12.41
C ALA A 10 -1.12 5.70 -13.32
N ILE A 11 -0.89 4.42 -12.99
CA ILE A 11 0.08 3.55 -13.69
C ILE A 11 -0.24 3.41 -15.20
N PRO A 12 -1.48 3.17 -15.64
CA PRO A 12 -1.79 3.10 -17.07
C PRO A 12 -1.48 4.41 -17.82
N HIS A 13 -1.74 5.55 -17.19
CA HIS A 13 -1.46 6.87 -17.78
C HIS A 13 0.04 7.16 -17.87
N MET A 14 0.81 6.72 -16.87
CA MET A 14 2.27 6.76 -16.90
C MET A 14 2.81 5.90 -18.05
N ARG A 15 2.35 4.65 -18.16
CA ARG A 15 2.75 3.72 -19.25
C ARG A 15 2.37 4.25 -20.63
N ALA A 16 1.25 4.96 -20.75
CA ALA A 16 0.82 5.61 -21.98
C ALA A 16 1.56 6.93 -22.30
N GLY A 17 2.53 7.34 -21.49
CA GLY A 17 3.29 8.59 -21.67
C GLY A 17 2.49 9.87 -21.42
N LYS A 18 1.28 9.76 -20.84
CA LYS A 18 0.41 10.91 -20.52
C LYS A 18 0.77 11.56 -19.19
N LEU A 19 1.42 10.82 -18.31
CA LEU A 19 1.94 11.29 -17.03
C LEU A 19 3.41 10.90 -16.89
N ARG A 20 4.17 11.72 -16.16
CA ARG A 20 5.53 11.39 -15.75
C ARG A 20 5.52 11.08 -14.26
N ALA A 21 5.89 9.85 -13.89
CA ALA A 21 6.11 9.50 -12.48
C ALA A 21 7.39 10.17 -11.98
N LEU A 22 7.31 10.87 -10.85
CA LEU A 22 8.43 11.60 -10.25
C LEU A 22 9.08 10.79 -9.12
N ALA A 23 8.25 10.21 -8.25
CA ALA A 23 8.67 9.35 -7.15
C ALA A 23 7.52 8.43 -6.72
N VAL A 24 7.83 7.33 -6.06
CA VAL A 24 6.87 6.51 -5.29
C VAL A 24 6.86 6.90 -3.82
N THR A 25 5.71 6.76 -3.14
CA THR A 25 5.55 7.15 -1.72
C THR A 25 5.93 6.06 -0.73
N THR A 26 6.16 4.84 -1.21
CA THR A 26 6.72 3.72 -0.42
C THR A 26 8.17 3.98 -0.07
N ALA A 27 8.64 3.46 1.08
CA ALA A 27 10.04 3.58 1.50
C ALA A 27 11.06 3.09 0.46
N ARG A 28 10.67 2.15 -0.40
CA ARG A 28 11.50 1.54 -1.45
C ARG A 28 10.85 1.69 -2.82
N PRO A 29 11.66 1.72 -3.91
CA PRO A 29 11.15 1.66 -5.28
C PRO A 29 10.24 0.45 -5.52
N SER A 30 9.19 0.64 -6.31
CA SER A 30 8.25 -0.43 -6.70
C SER A 30 8.67 -1.08 -8.01
N ALA A 31 8.54 -2.41 -8.09
CA ALA A 31 8.79 -3.16 -9.32
C ALA A 31 7.76 -2.85 -10.42
N LEU A 32 6.62 -2.25 -10.07
CA LEU A 32 5.55 -1.90 -11.01
C LEU A 32 5.87 -0.66 -11.87
N VAL A 33 6.79 0.18 -11.37
CA VAL A 33 7.26 1.42 -12.01
C VAL A 33 8.79 1.49 -12.00
N PRO A 34 9.49 0.59 -12.72
CA PRO A 34 10.95 0.50 -12.68
C PRO A 34 11.62 1.84 -13.04
N GLY A 35 12.66 2.20 -12.29
CA GLY A 35 13.44 3.43 -12.50
C GLY A 35 12.86 4.69 -11.86
N VAL A 36 11.68 4.60 -11.22
CA VAL A 36 11.12 5.69 -10.41
C VAL A 36 11.66 5.57 -8.97
N PRO A 37 12.34 6.59 -8.42
CA PRO A 37 12.89 6.55 -7.07
C PRO A 37 11.79 6.66 -6.01
N SER A 38 12.11 6.34 -4.75
CA SER A 38 11.22 6.72 -3.63
C SER A 38 11.35 8.22 -3.29
N VAL A 39 10.34 8.77 -2.61
CA VAL A 39 10.42 10.11 -2.04
C VAL A 39 11.58 10.21 -1.02
N ALA A 40 11.84 9.13 -0.28
CA ALA A 40 12.96 9.06 0.66
C ALA A 40 14.32 9.19 -0.05
N GLU A 41 14.50 8.53 -1.20
CA GLU A 41 15.70 8.64 -2.04
C GLU A 41 15.79 10.01 -2.73
N SER A 42 14.67 10.70 -2.91
CA SER A 42 14.55 11.98 -3.60
C SER A 42 14.77 13.21 -2.69
N GLY A 43 15.24 13.00 -1.45
CA GLY A 43 15.64 14.07 -0.55
C GLY A 43 14.76 14.29 0.68
N VAL A 44 13.82 13.38 0.98
CA VAL A 44 13.00 13.44 2.21
C VAL A 44 13.19 12.18 3.06
N PRO A 45 14.31 12.06 3.80
CA PRO A 45 14.61 10.85 4.57
C PRO A 45 13.48 10.47 5.54
N GLY A 46 13.17 9.18 5.61
CA GLY A 46 12.12 8.65 6.48
C GLY A 46 10.69 8.79 5.93
N PHE A 47 10.51 9.31 4.72
CA PHE A 47 9.20 9.34 4.06
C PHE A 47 8.74 7.92 3.70
N ASP A 48 7.62 7.49 4.28
CA ASP A 48 6.97 6.23 3.96
C ASP A 48 5.45 6.31 4.16
N VAL A 49 4.75 6.37 3.04
CA VAL A 49 3.28 6.47 2.97
C VAL A 49 2.80 5.40 1.98
N PRO A 50 2.82 4.11 2.38
CA PRO A 50 2.36 3.02 1.53
C PRO A 50 0.82 3.05 1.43
N SER A 51 0.29 2.77 0.24
CA SER A 51 -1.13 2.46 0.06
C SER A 51 -1.32 0.96 0.33
N ALA A 52 -1.88 0.61 1.48
CA ALA A 52 -2.12 -0.78 1.88
C ALA A 52 -3.59 -1.13 1.75
N THR A 53 -3.89 -2.28 1.14
CA THR A 53 -5.23 -2.87 1.08
C THR A 53 -5.22 -4.22 1.77
N GLY A 54 -6.16 -4.44 2.69
CA GLY A 54 -6.26 -5.70 3.41
C GLY A 54 -7.70 -6.04 3.80
N ILE A 55 -7.87 -7.16 4.49
CA ILE A 55 -9.17 -7.72 4.86
C ILE A 55 -9.31 -7.71 6.38
N LEU A 56 -10.45 -7.20 6.86
CA LEU A 56 -10.81 -7.16 8.27
C LEU A 56 -11.99 -8.09 8.55
N ALA A 57 -11.99 -8.70 9.73
CA ALA A 57 -13.11 -9.47 10.25
C ALA A 57 -13.75 -8.73 11.45
N PRO A 58 -15.03 -8.97 11.77
CA PRO A 58 -15.68 -8.38 12.94
C PRO A 58 -14.91 -8.66 14.24
N ALA A 59 -15.00 -7.72 15.19
CA ALA A 59 -14.44 -7.90 16.53
C ALA A 59 -15.06 -9.15 17.19
N GLY A 60 -14.20 -9.96 17.84
CA GLY A 60 -14.62 -11.22 18.46
C GLY A 60 -14.67 -12.43 17.53
N THR A 61 -14.32 -12.28 16.24
CA THR A 61 -14.17 -13.44 15.33
C THR A 61 -13.15 -14.42 15.92
N PRO A 62 -13.48 -15.73 16.05
CA PRO A 62 -12.57 -16.73 16.60
C PRO A 62 -11.23 -16.78 15.85
N ARG A 63 -10.13 -16.92 16.61
CA ARG A 63 -8.76 -16.91 16.06
C ARG A 63 -8.55 -17.96 14.96
N GLU A 64 -9.14 -19.13 15.13
CA GLU A 64 -9.10 -20.22 14.14
C GLU A 64 -9.76 -19.86 12.80
N VAL A 65 -10.83 -19.07 12.82
CA VAL A 65 -11.51 -18.58 11.60
C VAL A 65 -10.62 -17.57 10.90
N VAL A 66 -10.04 -16.62 11.66
CA VAL A 66 -9.10 -15.63 11.12
C VAL A 66 -7.89 -16.33 10.49
N ALA A 67 -7.31 -17.31 11.18
CA ALA A 67 -6.17 -18.08 10.69
C ALA A 67 -6.51 -18.84 9.39
N LYS A 68 -7.70 -19.46 9.33
CA LYS A 68 -8.16 -20.17 8.13
C LYS A 68 -8.31 -19.24 6.92
N ILE A 69 -8.90 -18.06 7.13
CA ILE A 69 -9.08 -17.04 6.08
C ILE A 69 -7.72 -16.51 5.60
N ASN A 70 -6.85 -16.10 6.54
CA ASN A 70 -5.50 -15.61 6.22
C ASN A 70 -4.71 -16.66 5.43
N SER A 71 -4.75 -17.92 5.86
CA SER A 71 -4.08 -19.03 5.17
C SER A 71 -4.59 -19.21 3.74
N ALA A 72 -5.89 -19.06 3.51
CA ALA A 72 -6.49 -19.13 2.17
C ALA A 72 -6.06 -17.94 1.29
N ILE A 73 -6.04 -16.73 1.84
CA ILE A 73 -5.56 -15.52 1.14
C ILE A 73 -4.09 -15.67 0.76
N ASN A 74 -3.23 -16.05 1.70
CA ASN A 74 -1.80 -16.20 1.46
C ASN A 74 -1.50 -17.28 0.40
N ARG A 75 -2.26 -18.38 0.39
CA ARG A 75 -2.19 -19.37 -0.70
C ARG A 75 -2.60 -18.78 -2.05
N ALA A 76 -3.68 -18.00 -2.11
CA ALA A 76 -4.12 -17.36 -3.34
C ALA A 76 -3.07 -16.37 -3.86
N LEU A 77 -2.52 -15.52 -2.99
CA LEU A 77 -1.45 -14.56 -3.31
C LEU A 77 -0.16 -15.24 -3.78
N ALA A 78 0.08 -16.50 -3.42
CA ALA A 78 1.22 -17.27 -3.90
C ALA A 78 1.05 -17.78 -5.34
N THR A 79 -0.18 -17.83 -5.87
CA THR A 79 -0.43 -18.33 -7.23
C THR A 79 -0.01 -17.32 -8.31
N GLY A 80 0.59 -17.82 -9.40
CA GLY A 80 1.03 -16.96 -10.50
C GLY A 80 -0.10 -16.13 -11.12
N GLU A 81 -1.29 -16.72 -11.28
CA GLU A 81 -2.46 -16.05 -11.85
C GLU A 81 -2.91 -14.84 -11.01
N VAL A 82 -3.05 -15.01 -9.69
CA VAL A 82 -3.46 -13.92 -8.79
C VAL A 82 -2.39 -12.84 -8.75
N ARG A 83 -1.11 -13.21 -8.64
CA ARG A 83 0.00 -12.25 -8.66
C ARG A 83 0.00 -11.42 -9.95
N GLN A 84 -0.18 -12.06 -11.10
CA GLN A 84 -0.24 -11.36 -12.39
C GLN A 84 -1.43 -10.41 -12.48
N ARG A 85 -2.62 -10.83 -12.02
CA ARG A 85 -3.81 -9.98 -12.01
C ARG A 85 -3.69 -8.78 -11.08
N LEU A 86 -3.08 -8.95 -9.91
CA LEU A 86 -2.83 -7.85 -8.97
C LEU A 86 -1.79 -6.88 -9.54
N ASN A 87 -0.68 -7.40 -10.06
CA ASN A 87 0.36 -6.56 -10.69
C ASN A 87 -0.18 -5.78 -11.89
N ALA A 88 -1.07 -6.38 -12.70
CA ALA A 88 -1.71 -5.72 -13.83
C ALA A 88 -2.59 -4.52 -13.39
N GLN A 89 -3.17 -4.60 -12.20
CA GLN A 89 -3.95 -3.53 -11.57
C GLN A 89 -3.09 -2.57 -10.74
N GLY A 90 -1.78 -2.82 -10.65
CA GLY A 90 -0.85 -1.97 -9.91
C GLY A 90 -0.69 -2.32 -8.43
N PHE A 91 -1.17 -3.48 -7.99
CA PHE A 91 -0.97 -3.96 -6.62
C PHE A 91 0.21 -4.93 -6.54
N GLU A 92 1.04 -4.77 -5.52
CA GLU A 92 2.08 -5.74 -5.16
C GLU A 92 1.56 -6.66 -4.05
N PRO A 93 1.51 -7.98 -4.26
CA PRO A 93 1.11 -8.93 -3.23
C PRO A 93 2.02 -8.86 -2.00
N ALA A 94 1.43 -8.60 -0.83
CA ALA A 94 2.10 -8.57 0.47
C ALA A 94 1.49 -9.62 1.41
N PRO A 95 1.86 -10.91 1.28
CA PRO A 95 1.37 -11.93 2.19
C PRO A 95 1.99 -11.73 3.58
N GLU A 96 1.14 -11.67 4.60
CA GLU A 96 1.53 -11.44 5.99
C GLU A 96 0.63 -12.25 6.94
N THR A 97 1.02 -12.32 8.20
CA THR A 97 0.21 -12.90 9.29
C THR A 97 -0.85 -11.90 9.77
N PRO A 98 -1.94 -12.37 10.40
CA PRO A 98 -2.93 -11.48 11.02
C PRO A 98 -2.30 -10.52 12.04
N GLU A 99 -1.31 -10.99 12.79
CA GLU A 99 -0.60 -10.22 13.80
C GLU A 99 0.29 -9.12 13.18
N GLU A 100 0.98 -9.41 12.08
CA GLU A 100 1.76 -8.40 11.32
C GLU A 100 0.84 -7.31 10.75
N PHE A 101 -0.28 -7.70 10.13
CA PHE A 101 -1.21 -6.72 9.58
C PHE A 101 -1.86 -5.86 10.68
N ALA A 102 -2.19 -6.47 11.82
CA ALA A 102 -2.71 -5.73 12.98
C ALA A 102 -1.68 -4.72 13.53
N ALA A 103 -0.40 -5.11 13.60
CA ALA A 103 0.67 -4.22 14.02
C ALA A 103 0.88 -3.05 13.03
N PHE A 104 0.83 -3.36 11.73
CA PHE A 104 0.87 -2.36 10.65
C PHE A 104 -0.28 -1.36 10.79
N LEU A 105 -1.53 -1.81 10.88
CA LEU A 105 -2.69 -0.93 11.05
C LEU A 105 -2.57 -0.05 12.29
N ALA A 106 -2.13 -0.62 13.42
CA ALA A 106 -1.93 0.14 14.64
C ALA A 106 -0.85 1.22 14.47
N SER A 107 0.21 0.96 13.68
CA SER A 107 1.23 1.96 13.36
C SER A 107 0.70 3.06 12.43
N GLU A 108 -0.08 2.72 11.41
CA GLU A 108 -0.67 3.70 10.49
C GLU A 108 -1.63 4.63 11.22
N VAL A 109 -2.49 4.09 12.10
CA VAL A 109 -3.40 4.90 12.93
C VAL A 109 -2.61 5.91 13.77
N ARG A 110 -1.52 5.47 14.43
CA ARG A 110 -0.67 6.38 15.21
C ARG A 110 0.03 7.42 14.34
N LYS A 111 0.57 7.01 13.20
CA LYS A 111 1.25 7.89 12.23
C LYS A 111 0.31 8.98 11.75
N TYR A 112 -0.84 8.63 11.22
CA TYR A 112 -1.77 9.61 10.65
C TYR A 112 -2.46 10.46 11.71
N ALA A 113 -2.74 9.94 12.91
CA ALA A 113 -3.23 10.78 14.01
C ALA A 113 -2.26 11.94 14.30
N ARG A 114 -0.95 11.66 14.34
CA ARG A 114 0.09 12.67 14.51
C ARG A 114 0.13 13.65 13.33
N VAL A 115 0.13 13.14 12.09
CA VAL A 115 0.17 13.96 10.88
C VAL A 115 -1.04 14.92 10.83
N ILE A 116 -2.24 14.43 11.12
CA ILE A 116 -3.47 15.25 11.13
C ILE A 116 -3.36 16.38 12.16
N GLN A 117 -2.87 16.06 13.37
CA GLN A 117 -2.68 17.05 14.43
C GLN A 117 -1.64 18.11 14.06
N GLU A 118 -0.47 17.69 13.56
CA GLU A 118 0.62 18.60 13.17
C GLU A 118 0.25 19.46 11.96
N ALA A 119 -0.48 18.91 11.00
CA ALA A 119 -0.89 19.62 9.77
C ALA A 119 -2.18 20.45 9.95
N GLY A 120 -2.87 20.35 11.08
CA GLY A 120 -4.13 21.06 11.32
C GLY A 120 -5.27 20.66 10.39
N VAL A 121 -5.21 19.45 9.81
CA VAL A 121 -6.21 18.94 8.87
C VAL A 121 -7.50 18.59 9.61
N ARG A 122 -8.64 18.94 9.02
CA ARG A 122 -9.98 18.53 9.49
C ARG A 122 -10.78 18.03 8.29
N ILE A 123 -11.62 17.03 8.54
CA ILE A 123 -12.66 16.59 7.59
C ILE A 123 -13.97 17.13 8.16
N ASP A 124 -14.66 17.96 7.39
CA ASP A 124 -15.97 18.54 7.67
C ASP A 124 -17.13 17.63 7.27
#